data_AF-A0A3D3WGN6-F1
#
_entry.id   AF-A0A3D3WGN6-F1
#
_cell.length_a   1.000
_cell.length_b   1.000
_cell.length_c   1.000
_cell.angle_alpha   90.00
_cell.angle_beta   90.00
_cell.angle_gamma   90.00
#
_symmetry.space_group_name_H-M   'P 1'
#
loop_
_entity.id
_entity.type
_entity.pdbx_description
1 polymer ?
#
loop_
_entity_poly.entity_id
_entity_poly.type
_entity_poly.pdbx_seq_one_letter_code
_entity_poly.pdbx_strand_id
1 'polypeptide(L)' 'ISRGKDRPERLPERFGKANISRPDGTLIWVHAASVGESVSALSLARLLFEKQPDIVILITSGTVTSA' A
#
# COMPACT_ATOMS: atom_id res chain seq x y z
N ILE A 1 -5.69 17.93 16.69
CA ILE A 1 -5.85 16.78 15.76
C ILE A 1 -5.23 17.22 14.42
N SER A 2 -4.25 16.46 13.94
CA SER A 2 -3.11 16.90 13.12
C SER A 2 -3.46 17.65 11.81
N ARG A 3 -2.91 18.85 11.65
CA ARG A 3 -2.89 19.64 10.41
C ARG A 3 -1.92 19.02 9.40
N GLY A 4 -2.41 18.74 8.18
CA GLY A 4 -1.60 18.86 6.96
C GLY A 4 -0.79 17.65 6.46
N LYS A 5 -1.04 16.42 6.92
CA LYS A 5 -0.28 15.24 6.42
C LYS A 5 -1.02 14.33 5.45
N ASP A 6 -2.34 14.44 5.35
CA ASP A 6 -3.15 13.64 4.43
C ASP A 6 -3.57 14.47 3.23
N ARG A 7 -3.27 13.99 2.02
CA ARG A 7 -3.85 14.54 0.80
C ARG A 7 -5.29 14.03 0.66
N PRO A 8 -6.32 14.91 0.64
CA PRO A 8 -7.72 14.49 0.57
C PRO A 8 -8.02 13.59 -0.65
N GLU A 9 -7.31 13.82 -1.76
CA GLU A 9 -7.39 13.02 -2.98
C GLU A 9 -6.95 11.55 -2.81
N ARG A 10 -6.14 11.24 -1.77
CA ARG A 10 -5.63 9.89 -1.48
C ARG A 10 -6.38 9.20 -0.34
N LEU A 11 -7.38 9.86 0.23
CA LEU A 11 -8.27 9.27 1.25
C LEU A 11 -8.94 7.97 0.78
N PRO A 12 -9.35 7.82 -0.50
CA PRO A 12 -9.91 6.55 -1.00
C PRO A 12 -8.95 5.37 -0.93
N GLU A 13 -7.64 5.60 -0.99
CA GLU A 13 -6.63 4.53 -0.88
C GLU A 13 -6.69 3.83 0.47
N ARG A 14 -7.10 4.52 1.55
CA ARG A 14 -7.33 3.93 2.88
C ARG A 14 -8.45 2.89 2.90
N PHE A 15 -9.29 2.87 1.87
CA PHE A 15 -10.40 1.95 1.70
C PHE A 15 -10.18 0.96 0.54
N GLY A 16 -8.94 0.84 0.04
CA GLY A 16 -8.59 -0.08 -1.05
C GLY A 16 -9.08 0.39 -2.43
N LYS A 17 -9.54 1.64 -2.54
CA LYS A 17 -9.90 2.26 -3.81
C LYS A 17 -8.65 2.87 -4.44
N ALA A 18 -7.93 2.05 -5.18
CA ALA A 18 -6.83 2.52 -6.03
C ALA A 18 -7.36 3.01 -7.38
N ASN A 19 -6.65 3.95 -8.02
CA ASN A 19 -6.93 4.40 -9.39
C ASN A 19 -6.47 3.39 -10.48
N ILE A 20 -6.07 2.19 -10.06
CA ILE A 20 -5.57 1.13 -10.94
C ILE A 20 -6.66 0.06 -11.03
N SER A 21 -6.99 -0.39 -12.25
CA SER A 21 -7.89 -1.52 -12.46
C SER A 21 -7.39 -2.74 -11.69
N ARG A 22 -8.30 -3.45 -11.02
CA ARG A 22 -7.95 -4.67 -10.26
C ARG A 22 -7.33 -5.68 -11.23
N PRO A 23 -6.08 -6.11 -11.01
CA PRO A 23 -5.48 -7.15 -11.82
C PRO A 23 -6.17 -8.49 -11.58
N ASP A 24 -6.14 -9.35 -12.60
CA ASP A 24 -6.64 -10.72 -12.48
C ASP A 24 -5.81 -11.53 -11.48
N GLY A 25 -6.45 -12.50 -10.83
CA GLY A 25 -5.80 -13.37 -9.85
C GLY A 25 -5.81 -12.86 -8.41
N THR A 26 -4.85 -13.35 -7.62
CA THR A 26 -4.78 -13.11 -6.17
C THR A 26 -4.16 -11.75 -5.88
N LEU A 27 -4.97 -10.85 -5.32
CA LEU A 27 -4.54 -9.51 -4.91
C LEU A 27 -4.48 -9.43 -3.38
N ILE A 28 -3.31 -9.05 -2.86
CA ILE A 28 -3.10 -8.72 -1.46
C ILE A 28 -2.95 -7.20 -1.35
N TRP A 29 -3.85 -6.55 -0.62
CA TRP A 29 -3.77 -5.11 -0.36
C TRP A 29 -3.28 -4.84 1.07
N VAL A 30 -2.27 -3.96 1.18
CA VAL A 30 -1.69 -3.52 2.45
C VAL A 30 -1.74 -2.00 2.52
N HIS A 31 -2.28 -1.47 3.62
CA HIS A 31 -2.23 -0.04 3.91
C HIS A 31 -1.26 0.22 5.06
N ALA A 32 -0.26 1.07 4.82
CA ALA A 32 0.68 1.52 5.84
C ALA A 32 0.35 2.96 6.27
N ALA A 33 0.11 3.16 7.57
CA ALA A 33 -0.21 4.46 8.14
C ALA A 33 1.04 5.25 8.57
N SER A 34 2.20 4.60 8.60
CA SER A 34 3.50 5.18 8.96
C SER A 34 4.64 4.74 8.03
N VAL A 35 5.77 5.43 8.15
CA VAL A 35 7.01 5.09 7.43
C VAL A 35 7.53 3.72 7.86
N GLY A 36 7.55 3.43 9.17
CA GLY A 36 8.02 2.14 9.69
C GLY A 36 7.17 0.98 9.18
N GLU A 37 5.85 1.15 9.15
CA GLU A 37 4.93 0.15 8.58
C GLU A 37 5.12 -0.01 7.08
N SER A 38 5.43 1.07 6.34
CA SER A 38 5.68 0.99 4.90
C SER A 38 6.92 0.15 4.60
N VAL A 39 7.97 0.30 5.40
CA VAL A 39 9.19 -0.52 5.30
C VAL A 39 8.89 -1.99 5.65
N SER A 40 8.17 -2.24 6.74
CA SER A 40 7.76 -3.60 7.12
C SER A 40 6.87 -4.27 6.06
N ALA A 41 5.93 -3.52 5.47
CA ALA A 41 5.05 -3.99 4.41
C ALA A 41 5.84 -4.36 3.14
N LEU A 42 6.85 -3.57 2.76
CA LEU A 42 7.70 -3.88 1.61
C LEU A 42 8.53 -5.16 1.84
N SER A 43 9.08 -5.33 3.05
CA SER A 43 9.82 -6.54 3.42
C SER A 43 8.92 -7.78 3.36
N LEU A 44 7.70 -7.69 3.89
CA LEU A 44 6.72 -8.78 3.80
C LEU A 44 6.34 -9.07 2.35
N ALA A 45 6.11 -8.04 1.54
CA ALA A 45 5.74 -8.20 0.13
C ALA A 45 6.82 -8.96 -0.66
N ARG A 46 8.10 -8.69 -0.41
CA ARG A 46 9.21 -9.43 -1.03
C ARG A 46 9.17 -10.92 -0.66
N LEU A 47 9.02 -11.24 0.62
CA LEU A 47 8.95 -12.63 1.09
C LEU A 47 7.74 -13.38 0.52
N LEU A 48 6.60 -12.71 0.36
CA LEU A 48 5.41 -13.30 -0.24
C LEU A 48 5.61 -13.54 -1.74
N PHE A 49 6.20 -12.59 -2.45
CA PHE A 49 6.49 -12.72 -3.88
C PHE A 49 7.49 -13.85 -4.18
N GLU A 50 8.50 -14.04 -3.33
CA GLU A 50 9.43 -15.17 -3.44
C GLU A 50 8.75 -16.54 -3.29
N LYS A 51 7.70 -16.61 -2.45
CA LYS A 51 6.96 -17.86 -2.21
C LYS A 51 5.87 -18.11 -3.24
N GLN A 52 5.28 -17.06 -3.79
CA GLN A 52 4.20 -17.15 -4.76
C GLN A 52 4.32 -15.99 -5.77
N PRO A 53 5.05 -16.20 -6.88
CA PRO A 53 5.30 -15.15 -7.88
C PRO A 53 4.04 -14.63 -8.58
N ASP A 54 2.96 -15.42 -8.57
CA ASP A 54 1.71 -15.12 -9.29
C ASP A 54 0.76 -14.20 -8.51
N ILE A 55 1.12 -13.77 -7.29
CA ILE A 55 0.31 -12.81 -6.52
C ILE A 55 0.65 -11.38 -6.91
N VAL A 56 -0.37 -10.51 -6.89
CA VAL A 56 -0.18 -9.08 -6.97
C VAL A 56 -0.31 -8.48 -5.58
N ILE A 57 0.65 -7.62 -5.20
CA ILE A 57 0.62 -6.92 -3.91
C ILE A 57 0.51 -5.42 -4.16
N LEU A 58 -0.58 -4.82 -3.69
CA LEU A 58 -0.78 -3.37 -3.72
C LEU A 58 -0.49 -2.81 -2.33
N ILE A 59 0.53 -1.95 -2.24
CA ILE A 59 0.84 -1.22 -1.01
C ILE A 59 0.40 0.24 -1.18
N THR A 60 -0.41 0.73 -0.26
CA THR A 60 -0.83 2.14 -0.19
C THR A 60 -0.28 2.77 1.09
N SER A 61 0.07 4.05 1.05
CA SER A 61 0.56 4.77 2.23
C SER A 61 0.14 6.24 2.20
N GLY A 62 -0.35 6.74 3.33
CA GLY A 62 -0.69 8.15 3.53
C GLY A 62 0.51 9.01 3.90
N THR A 63 1.65 8.40 4.27
CA THR A 63 2.86 9.18 4.59
C THR A 63 3.58 9.61 3.33
N VAL A 64 3.75 10.92 3.15
CA VAL A 64 4.65 11.49 2.14
C VAL A 64 6.09 11.28 2.61
N THR A 65 6.67 10.14 2.28
CA THR A 65 8.12 10.01 2.24
C THR A 65 8.56 10.40 0.84
N SER A 66 9.50 11.36 0.70
CA SER A 66 10.19 11.57 -0.56
C SER A 66 10.77 10.23 -1.02
N ALA A 67 10.17 9.64 -2.04
CA ALA A 67 10.76 8.57 -2.83
C ALA A 67 11.52 9.21 -4.00
#